data_AF-A0A7C1VX25-F1
#
_entry.id   AF-A0A7C1VX25-F1
#
_cell.length_a   1.000
_cell.length_b   1.000
_cell.length_c   1.000
_cell.angle_alpha   90.00
_cell.angle_beta   90.00
_cell.angle_gamma   90.00
#
_symmetry.space_group_name_H-M   'P 1'
#
loop_
_entity.id
_entity.type
_entity.pdbx_description
1 polymer ?
#
loop_
_entity_poly.entity_id
_entity_poly.type
_entity_poly.pdbx_seq_one_letter_code
_entity_poly.pdbx_strand_id
1 'polypeptide(L)'
;MTKKTTQKNRDTVANDLAISLANTEQANPAAADLLRLCAFLHSENIPEEILKEGIKDLGGNFERIADDAAAWDEAMQEACKAQFLRHNSSRKALTMNRSLQELLRQGQSDEEQRKWAEQAVRAVNNAFPDVEFANWSTCQRLLRCAQTSTDLILKWDFTSEEAANLLSETAGYLHEKGQYAQARPLYERALAIREQLLGKEHPEVAESLNDLASLYHITGKYPQAKPLYERALDIVDAALSKEEESDTKKLHKKRATSFNNLGSLHKAQRLFEEAKP
;
A
#
# COMPACT_ATOMS: atom_id res chain seq x y z
N MET A 1 35.10 20.31 -18.76
CA MET A 1 35.05 19.09 -19.60
C MET A 1 34.34 17.89 -18.94
N THR A 2 34.10 17.88 -17.62
CA THR A 2 33.55 16.73 -16.88
C THR A 2 32.05 16.46 -17.09
N LYS A 3 31.19 17.50 -17.21
CA LYS A 3 29.73 17.34 -17.41
C LYS A 3 29.32 16.70 -18.75
N LYS A 4 30.08 16.95 -19.82
CA LYS A 4 29.78 16.43 -21.17
C LYS A 4 30.11 14.94 -21.30
N THR A 5 31.17 14.48 -20.64
CA THR A 5 31.58 13.07 -20.60
C THR A 5 30.66 12.23 -19.70
N THR A 6 30.17 12.79 -18.59
CA THR A 6 29.18 12.11 -17.72
C THR A 6 27.82 11.97 -18.38
N GLN A 7 27.38 12.98 -19.12
CA GLN A 7 26.12 12.90 -19.88
C GLN A 7 26.21 11.85 -21.00
N LYS A 8 27.28 11.86 -21.79
CA LYS A 8 27.47 10.89 -22.89
C LYS A 8 27.51 9.44 -22.39
N ASN A 9 28.16 9.19 -21.25
CA ASN A 9 28.16 7.84 -20.66
C ASN A 9 26.78 7.43 -20.15
N ARG A 10 25.99 8.36 -19.60
CA ARG A 10 24.62 8.09 -19.15
C ARG A 10 23.69 7.73 -20.31
N ASP A 11 23.83 8.44 -21.43
CA ASP A 11 23.03 8.19 -22.64
C ASP A 11 23.36 6.83 -23.26
N THR A 12 24.65 6.42 -23.27
CA THR A 12 25.05 5.08 -23.74
C THR A 12 24.47 3.97 -22.85
N VAL A 13 24.58 4.11 -21.52
CA VAL A 13 24.05 3.12 -20.57
C VAL A 13 22.52 3.01 -20.67
N ALA A 14 21.82 4.13 -20.89
CA ALA A 14 20.37 4.13 -21.08
C ALA A 14 19.96 3.39 -22.37
N ASN A 15 20.73 3.54 -23.46
CA ASN A 15 20.49 2.80 -24.70
C ASN A 15 20.76 1.29 -24.53
N ASP A 16 21.85 0.90 -23.88
CA ASP A 16 22.17 -0.51 -23.63
C ASP A 16 21.08 -1.16 -22.77
N LEU A 17 20.61 -0.44 -21.74
CA LEU A 17 19.48 -0.86 -20.88
C LEU A 17 18.19 -1.05 -21.68
N ALA A 18 17.85 -0.11 -22.56
CA ALA A 18 16.65 -0.19 -23.39
C ALA A 18 16.70 -1.40 -24.35
N ILE A 19 17.87 -1.67 -24.94
CA ILE A 19 18.08 -2.85 -25.79
C ILE A 19 17.93 -4.14 -24.97
N SER A 20 18.56 -4.21 -23.79
CA SER A 20 18.44 -5.38 -22.92
C SER A 20 17.00 -5.62 -22.47
N LEU A 21 16.24 -4.57 -22.12
CA LEU A 21 14.82 -4.70 -21.77
C LEU A 21 13.97 -5.17 -22.96
N ALA A 22 14.22 -4.63 -24.16
CA ALA A 22 13.51 -5.04 -25.37
C ALA A 22 13.78 -6.52 -25.72
N ASN A 23 15.03 -6.98 -25.55
CA ASN A 23 15.38 -8.38 -25.71
C ASN A 23 14.67 -9.28 -24.69
N THR A 24 14.60 -8.84 -23.42
CA THR A 24 13.84 -9.54 -22.39
C THR A 24 12.35 -9.60 -22.73
N GLU A 25 11.75 -8.52 -23.21
CA GLU A 25 10.34 -8.49 -23.60
C GLU A 25 10.04 -9.42 -24.78
N GLN A 26 10.95 -9.49 -25.77
CA GLN A 26 10.83 -10.42 -26.88
C GLN A 26 10.96 -11.89 -26.46
N ALA A 27 11.86 -12.18 -25.50
CA ALA A 27 12.09 -13.52 -25.00
C ALA A 27 10.97 -13.99 -24.04
N ASN A 28 10.57 -13.13 -23.11
CA ASN A 28 9.53 -13.38 -22.12
C ASN A 28 8.85 -12.06 -21.70
N PRO A 29 7.65 -11.75 -22.23
CA PRO A 29 6.93 -10.53 -21.90
C PRO A 29 6.61 -10.38 -20.40
N ALA A 30 6.34 -11.49 -19.70
CA ALA A 30 6.08 -11.45 -18.26
C ALA A 30 7.33 -11.08 -17.45
N ALA A 31 8.52 -11.50 -17.91
CA ALA A 31 9.78 -11.08 -17.31
C ALA A 31 10.01 -9.57 -17.45
N ALA A 32 9.70 -8.98 -18.61
CA ALA A 32 9.78 -7.53 -18.80
C ALA A 32 8.79 -6.77 -17.91
N ASP A 33 7.58 -7.30 -17.74
CA ASP A 33 6.57 -6.73 -16.85
C ASP A 33 6.95 -6.85 -15.37
N LEU A 34 7.57 -7.95 -14.94
CA LEU A 34 8.17 -8.06 -13.60
C LEU A 34 9.23 -6.98 -13.35
N LEU A 35 10.08 -6.69 -14.33
CA LEU A 35 11.09 -5.63 -14.23
C LEU A 35 10.46 -4.25 -14.12
N ARG A 36 9.44 -3.96 -14.93
CA ARG A 36 8.70 -2.70 -14.90
C ARG A 36 7.99 -2.53 -13.56
N LEU A 37 7.35 -3.57 -13.03
CA LEU A 37 6.72 -3.56 -11.71
C LEU A 37 7.75 -3.32 -10.59
N CYS A 38 8.86 -4.04 -10.61
CA CYS A 38 9.95 -3.88 -9.63
C CYS A 38 10.59 -2.49 -9.68
N ALA A 39 10.49 -1.78 -10.79
CA ALA A 39 10.95 -0.39 -10.89
C ALA A 39 10.16 0.58 -10.00
N PHE A 40 8.97 0.20 -9.53
CA PHE A 40 8.11 1.01 -8.64
C PHE A 40 8.06 0.51 -7.20
N LEU A 41 8.72 -0.62 -6.89
CA LEU A 41 8.82 -1.16 -5.53
C LEU A 41 10.07 -0.63 -4.81
N HIS A 42 10.20 -0.96 -3.51
CA HIS A 42 11.40 -0.62 -2.76
C HIS A 42 12.65 -1.26 -3.39
N SER A 43 13.80 -0.57 -3.42
CA SER A 43 14.96 -1.05 -4.18
C SER A 43 15.62 -2.31 -3.60
N GLU A 44 15.45 -2.56 -2.30
CA GLU A 44 16.13 -3.64 -1.57
C GLU A 44 15.14 -4.59 -0.90
N ASN A 45 15.48 -5.88 -0.88
CA ASN A 45 14.69 -6.93 -0.22
C ASN A 45 13.19 -6.90 -0.57
N ILE A 46 12.83 -6.73 -1.86
CA ILE A 46 11.45 -6.86 -2.35
C ILE A 46 11.01 -8.30 -2.09
N PRO A 47 10.06 -8.58 -1.19
CA PRO A 47 9.63 -9.94 -0.93
C PRO A 47 8.90 -10.54 -2.15
N GLU A 48 9.22 -11.78 -2.50
CA GLU A 48 8.60 -12.46 -3.65
C GLU A 48 7.07 -12.54 -3.56
N GLU A 49 6.53 -12.60 -2.34
CA GLU A 49 5.08 -12.66 -2.12
C GLU A 49 4.34 -11.45 -2.70
N ILE A 50 4.95 -10.26 -2.73
CA ILE A 50 4.37 -9.07 -3.41
C ILE A 50 4.14 -9.34 -4.89
N LEU A 51 5.01 -10.14 -5.51
CA LEU A 51 4.94 -10.43 -6.93
C LEU A 51 4.12 -11.69 -7.24
N LYS A 52 3.72 -12.45 -6.23
CA LYS A 52 2.99 -13.72 -6.38
C LYS A 52 1.55 -13.61 -5.92
N GLU A 53 1.31 -12.95 -4.79
CA GLU A 53 -0.02 -12.82 -4.21
C GLU A 53 -0.86 -11.85 -5.04
N GLY A 54 -1.99 -12.33 -5.56
CA GLY A 54 -2.84 -11.55 -6.45
C GLY A 54 -2.18 -11.15 -7.77
N ILE A 55 -1.13 -11.86 -8.23
CA ILE A 55 -0.50 -11.60 -9.53
C ILE A 55 -1.50 -11.67 -10.69
N LYS A 56 -2.53 -12.52 -10.54
CA LYS A 56 -3.64 -12.65 -11.50
C LYS A 56 -4.42 -11.34 -11.66
N ASP A 57 -4.58 -10.58 -10.59
CA ASP A 57 -5.34 -9.32 -10.57
C ASP A 57 -4.59 -8.17 -11.26
N LEU A 58 -3.28 -8.34 -11.49
CA LEU A 58 -2.45 -7.39 -12.23
C LEU A 58 -2.70 -7.48 -13.75
N GLY A 59 -3.21 -8.62 -14.23
CA GLY A 59 -3.62 -8.84 -15.62
C GLY A 59 -2.47 -8.85 -16.65
N GLY A 60 -2.82 -8.92 -17.93
CA GLY A 60 -1.85 -8.81 -19.03
C GLY A 60 -0.93 -10.02 -19.13
N ASN A 61 0.39 -9.82 -19.20
CA ASN A 61 1.33 -10.95 -19.30
C ASN A 61 1.43 -11.77 -18.00
N PHE A 62 0.99 -11.20 -16.86
CA PHE A 62 0.98 -11.89 -15.58
C PHE A 62 -0.01 -13.05 -15.52
N GLU A 63 -1.11 -13.00 -16.28
CA GLU A 63 -2.10 -14.08 -16.37
C GLU A 63 -1.46 -15.41 -16.83
N ARG A 64 -0.43 -15.34 -17.66
CA ARG A 64 0.28 -16.51 -18.20
C ARG A 64 1.15 -17.21 -17.16
N ILE A 65 1.55 -16.51 -16.11
CA ILE A 65 2.44 -17.03 -15.06
C ILE A 65 1.76 -17.17 -13.71
N ALA A 66 0.52 -16.70 -13.57
CA ALA A 66 -0.21 -16.70 -12.30
C ALA A 66 -0.51 -18.11 -11.77
N ASP A 67 -0.92 -19.02 -12.66
CA ASP A 67 -1.35 -20.38 -12.32
C ASP A 67 -0.32 -21.46 -12.75
N ASP A 68 0.85 -21.04 -13.25
CA ASP A 68 1.91 -21.94 -13.76
C ASP A 68 3.25 -21.63 -13.09
N ALA A 69 3.65 -22.52 -12.18
CA ALA A 69 4.91 -22.39 -11.44
C ALA A 69 6.15 -22.49 -12.34
N ALA A 70 6.10 -23.28 -13.42
CA ALA A 70 7.21 -23.39 -14.35
C ALA A 70 7.35 -22.10 -15.17
N ALA A 71 6.22 -21.56 -15.67
CA ALA A 71 6.20 -20.29 -16.38
C ALA A 71 6.66 -19.11 -15.49
N TRP A 72 6.29 -19.13 -14.20
CA TRP A 72 6.80 -18.19 -13.21
C TRP A 72 8.33 -18.28 -13.07
N ASP A 73 8.86 -19.49 -12.90
CA ASP A 73 10.30 -19.69 -12.72
C ASP A 73 11.08 -19.27 -13.97
N GLU A 74 10.58 -19.56 -15.18
CA GLU A 74 11.15 -19.10 -16.44
C GLU A 74 11.17 -17.57 -16.55
N ALA A 75 10.06 -16.90 -16.20
CA ALA A 75 9.98 -15.44 -16.22
C ALA A 75 10.94 -14.81 -15.21
N MET A 76 11.03 -15.38 -14.00
CA MET A 76 11.95 -14.90 -12.97
C MET A 76 13.42 -15.09 -13.36
N GLN A 77 13.76 -16.24 -13.96
CA GLN A 77 15.10 -16.51 -14.48
C GLN A 77 15.49 -15.51 -15.57
N GLU A 78 14.61 -15.26 -16.54
CA GLU A 78 14.89 -14.31 -17.62
C GLU A 78 14.99 -12.87 -17.08
N ALA A 79 14.17 -12.47 -16.10
CA ALA A 79 14.27 -11.17 -15.44
C ALA A 79 15.60 -10.98 -14.67
N CYS A 80 16.12 -12.05 -14.05
CA CYS A 80 17.40 -12.02 -13.34
C CYS A 80 18.63 -12.06 -14.27
N LYS A 81 18.50 -12.69 -15.44
CA LYS A 81 19.59 -12.88 -16.41
C LYS A 81 20.19 -11.58 -16.92
N ALA A 82 19.38 -10.55 -17.11
CA ALA A 82 19.83 -9.25 -17.59
C ALA A 82 20.51 -8.37 -16.51
N GLN A 83 20.85 -8.95 -15.34
CA GLN A 83 21.46 -8.27 -14.17
C GLN A 83 20.64 -7.11 -13.60
N PHE A 84 19.40 -6.92 -14.06
CA PHE A 84 18.48 -5.93 -13.53
C PHE A 84 18.01 -6.27 -12.12
N LEU A 85 17.75 -7.56 -11.92
CA LEU A 85 17.16 -8.08 -10.70
C LEU A 85 18.09 -9.12 -10.10
N ARG A 86 18.41 -8.96 -8.82
CA ARG A 86 19.17 -9.94 -8.05
C ARG A 86 18.22 -10.71 -7.15
N HIS A 87 18.23 -12.03 -7.28
CA HIS A 87 17.43 -12.91 -6.44
C HIS A 87 18.25 -13.47 -5.28
N ASN A 88 17.70 -13.38 -4.08
CA ASN A 88 18.21 -14.05 -2.90
C ASN A 88 17.25 -15.18 -2.51
N SER A 89 17.54 -16.39 -2.98
CA SER A 89 16.68 -17.56 -2.77
C SER A 89 16.54 -17.95 -1.30
N SER A 90 17.53 -17.63 -0.45
CA SER A 90 17.46 -17.92 0.99
C SER A 90 16.43 -17.04 1.73
N ARG A 91 16.27 -15.79 1.28
CA ARG A 91 15.34 -14.81 1.87
C ARG A 91 14.05 -14.67 1.08
N LYS A 92 13.92 -15.37 -0.05
CA LYS A 92 12.84 -15.22 -1.03
C LYS A 92 12.58 -13.74 -1.34
N ALA A 93 13.66 -13.02 -1.66
CA ALA A 93 13.62 -11.58 -1.84
C ALA A 93 14.46 -11.16 -3.05
N LEU A 94 14.03 -10.07 -3.69
CA LEU A 94 14.62 -9.51 -4.89
C LEU A 94 15.24 -8.15 -4.58
N THR A 95 16.19 -7.73 -5.39
CA THR A 95 16.84 -6.41 -5.26
C THR A 95 17.08 -5.87 -6.65
N MET A 96 16.58 -4.65 -6.89
CA MET A 96 16.81 -3.90 -8.12
C MET A 96 17.56 -2.62 -7.77
N ASN A 97 18.68 -2.37 -8.45
CA ASN A 97 19.48 -1.19 -8.19
C ASN A 97 18.64 0.10 -8.42
N ARG A 98 18.69 1.05 -7.49
CA ARG A 98 17.93 2.30 -7.56
C ARG A 98 18.17 3.10 -8.85
N SER A 99 19.41 3.11 -9.34
CA SER A 99 19.75 3.78 -10.62
C SER A 99 19.06 3.09 -11.80
N LEU A 100 18.95 1.75 -11.77
CA LEU A 100 18.23 1.00 -12.80
C LEU A 100 16.72 1.26 -12.73
N GLN A 101 16.13 1.26 -11.53
CA GLN A 101 14.71 1.63 -11.36
C GLN A 101 14.43 3.03 -11.94
N GLU A 102 15.31 3.99 -11.67
CA GLU A 102 15.14 5.36 -12.15
C GLU A 102 15.29 5.48 -13.67
N LEU A 103 16.24 4.76 -14.27
CA LEU A 103 16.40 4.71 -15.72
C LEU A 103 15.21 4.01 -16.41
N LEU A 104 14.73 2.89 -15.85
CA LEU A 104 13.55 2.18 -16.36
C LEU A 104 12.31 3.10 -16.34
N ARG A 105 12.11 3.85 -15.25
CA ARG A 105 11.01 4.84 -15.17
C ARG A 105 11.20 5.99 -16.15
N GLN A 106 12.41 6.52 -16.30
CA GLN A 106 12.71 7.62 -17.24
C GLN A 106 12.53 7.21 -18.71
N GLY A 107 12.67 5.92 -19.02
CA GLY A 107 12.39 5.38 -20.36
C GLY A 107 10.91 5.23 -20.70
N GLN A 108 10.00 5.48 -19.74
CA GLN A 108 8.56 5.34 -19.89
C GLN A 108 7.87 6.70 -19.94
N SER A 109 6.78 6.78 -20.69
CA SER A 109 5.86 7.92 -20.66
C SER A 109 5.21 8.08 -19.26
N ASP A 110 4.72 9.28 -18.95
CA ASP A 110 4.04 9.53 -17.66
C ASP A 110 2.80 8.63 -17.47
N GLU A 111 2.10 8.29 -18.55
CA GLU A 111 0.95 7.38 -18.53
C GLU A 111 1.37 5.95 -18.17
N GLU A 112 2.45 5.45 -18.77
CA GLU A 112 3.02 4.14 -18.44
C GLU A 112 3.56 4.11 -17.01
N GLN A 113 4.25 5.17 -16.58
CA GLN A 113 4.73 5.26 -15.20
C GLN A 113 3.58 5.25 -14.21
N ARG A 114 2.49 5.98 -14.50
CA ARG A 114 1.29 5.98 -13.68
C ARG A 114 0.67 4.58 -13.61
N LYS A 115 0.54 3.90 -14.75
CA LYS A 115 0.02 2.52 -14.83
C LYS A 115 0.85 1.55 -13.98
N TRP A 116 2.17 1.56 -14.12
CA TRP A 116 3.04 0.68 -13.35
C TRP A 116 3.10 1.03 -11.86
N ALA A 117 3.02 2.31 -11.51
CA ALA A 117 2.88 2.73 -10.12
C ALA A 117 1.57 2.22 -9.50
N GLU A 118 0.46 2.27 -10.24
CA GLU A 118 -0.83 1.75 -9.78
C GLU A 118 -0.79 0.22 -9.61
N GLN A 119 -0.16 -0.50 -10.56
CA GLN A 119 0.06 -1.94 -10.45
C GLN A 119 0.94 -2.32 -9.24
N ALA A 120 1.97 -1.52 -8.93
CA ALA A 120 2.78 -1.71 -7.73
C ALA A 120 1.96 -1.53 -6.45
N VAL A 121 1.09 -0.52 -6.40
CA VAL A 121 0.17 -0.32 -5.27
C VAL A 121 -0.75 -1.52 -5.08
N ARG A 122 -1.34 -2.04 -6.16
CA ARG A 122 -2.21 -3.23 -6.12
C ARG A 122 -1.46 -4.47 -5.65
N ALA A 123 -0.28 -4.73 -6.21
CA ALA A 123 0.56 -5.86 -5.82
C ALA A 123 0.92 -5.82 -4.33
N VAL A 124 1.28 -4.66 -3.81
CA VAL A 124 1.59 -4.49 -2.38
C VAL A 124 0.34 -4.60 -1.51
N ASN A 125 -0.80 -4.04 -1.95
CA ASN A 125 -2.07 -4.19 -1.24
C ASN A 125 -2.48 -5.65 -1.10
N ASN A 126 -2.36 -6.44 -2.17
CA ASN A 126 -2.72 -7.86 -2.18
C ASN A 126 -1.87 -8.70 -1.21
N ALA A 127 -0.61 -8.30 -1.01
CA ALA A 127 0.31 -9.01 -0.13
C ALA A 127 0.36 -8.47 1.31
N PHE A 128 -0.03 -7.21 1.53
CA PHE A 128 0.04 -6.61 2.86
C PHE A 128 -1.14 -7.09 3.72
N PRO A 129 -0.89 -7.85 4.80
CA PRO A 129 -1.97 -8.48 5.55
C PRO A 129 -2.62 -7.49 6.51
N ASP A 130 -3.83 -7.86 6.96
CA ASP A 130 -4.52 -7.18 8.06
C ASP A 130 -3.60 -7.04 9.28
N VAL A 131 -3.67 -5.87 9.93
CA VAL A 131 -2.83 -5.55 11.10
C VAL A 131 -3.33 -6.23 12.37
N GLU A 132 -3.07 -7.53 12.46
CA GLU A 132 -3.29 -8.34 13.67
C GLU A 132 -1.95 -8.85 14.22
N PHE A 133 -1.90 -9.13 15.53
CA PHE A 133 -0.66 -9.58 16.20
C PHE A 133 -0.01 -10.80 15.49
N ALA A 134 -0.82 -11.72 14.96
CA ALA A 134 -0.34 -12.88 14.21
C ALA A 134 0.43 -12.51 12.93
N ASN A 135 0.13 -11.36 12.33
CA ASN A 135 0.69 -10.90 11.06
C ASN A 135 1.82 -9.88 11.22
N TRP A 136 2.15 -9.44 12.44
CA TRP A 136 3.10 -8.35 12.68
C TRP A 136 4.48 -8.56 12.06
N SER A 137 4.99 -9.80 12.04
CA SER A 137 6.26 -10.12 11.37
C SER A 137 6.19 -9.91 9.86
N THR A 138 5.04 -10.22 9.25
CA THR A 138 4.78 -10.04 7.82
C THR A 138 4.62 -8.56 7.51
N CYS A 139 3.80 -7.82 8.28
CA CYS A 139 3.69 -6.36 8.16
C CYS A 139 5.08 -5.69 8.26
N GLN A 140 5.91 -6.10 9.23
CA GLN A 140 7.26 -5.55 9.39
C GLN A 140 8.13 -5.74 8.16
N ARG A 141 8.08 -6.95 7.57
CA ARG A 141 8.87 -7.31 6.41
C ARG A 141 8.42 -6.58 5.14
N LEU A 142 7.11 -6.38 4.99
CA LEU A 142 6.52 -5.68 3.84
C LEU A 142 6.50 -4.16 3.97
N LEU A 143 6.70 -3.61 5.18
CA LEU A 143 6.54 -2.18 5.49
C LEU A 143 7.29 -1.26 4.53
N ARG A 144 8.50 -1.60 4.10
CA ARG A 144 9.27 -0.74 3.17
C ARG A 144 8.61 -0.62 1.79
N CYS A 145 8.04 -1.72 1.28
CA CYS A 145 7.31 -1.70 0.02
C CYS A 145 5.94 -1.01 0.18
N ALA A 146 5.28 -1.21 1.33
CA ALA A 146 4.05 -0.50 1.68
C ALA A 146 4.29 1.02 1.72
N GLN A 147 5.30 1.50 2.44
CA GLN A 147 5.67 2.92 2.49
C GLN A 147 6.00 3.49 1.10
N THR A 148 6.76 2.75 0.29
CA THR A 148 7.05 3.17 -1.09
C THR A 148 5.76 3.30 -1.92
N SER A 149 4.82 2.39 -1.74
CA SER A 149 3.51 2.43 -2.42
C SER A 149 2.63 3.56 -1.90
N THR A 150 2.65 3.87 -0.59
CA THR A 150 1.94 5.04 -0.06
C THR A 150 2.49 6.35 -0.64
N ASP A 151 3.80 6.45 -0.85
CA ASP A 151 4.40 7.61 -1.52
C ASP A 151 3.94 7.72 -2.98
N LEU A 152 3.78 6.59 -3.68
CA LEU A 152 3.22 6.57 -5.05
C LEU A 152 1.75 7.01 -5.07
N ILE A 153 0.93 6.54 -4.13
CA ILE A 153 -0.48 6.95 -4.00
C ILE A 153 -0.58 8.46 -3.84
N LEU A 154 0.24 9.05 -2.97
CA LEU A 154 0.26 10.50 -2.75
C LEU A 154 0.81 11.26 -3.95
N LYS A 155 1.86 10.76 -4.60
CA LYS A 155 2.47 11.39 -5.78
C LYS A 155 1.51 11.46 -6.97
N TRP A 156 0.77 10.39 -7.22
CA TRP A 156 -0.10 10.23 -8.40
C TRP A 156 -1.59 10.46 -8.11
N ASP A 157 -1.93 10.81 -6.87
CA ASP A 157 -3.30 11.05 -6.41
C ASP A 157 -4.23 9.87 -6.72
N PHE A 158 -3.79 8.64 -6.44
CA PHE A 158 -4.64 7.46 -6.66
C PHE A 158 -5.84 7.46 -5.70
N THR A 159 -6.99 7.07 -6.22
CA THR A 159 -8.28 7.06 -5.51
C THR A 159 -8.99 5.71 -5.66
N SER A 160 -8.26 4.61 -5.86
CA SER A 160 -8.84 3.26 -5.94
C SER A 160 -9.08 2.68 -4.54
N GLU A 161 -9.88 1.62 -4.46
CA GLU A 161 -10.15 0.92 -3.20
C GLU A 161 -8.87 0.32 -2.60
N GLU A 162 -8.02 -0.27 -3.44
CA GLU A 162 -6.72 -0.83 -3.04
C GLU A 162 -5.78 0.24 -2.48
N ALA A 163 -5.84 1.46 -3.02
CA ALA A 163 -5.08 2.58 -2.48
C ALA A 163 -5.58 2.97 -1.08
N ALA A 164 -6.89 3.01 -0.85
CA ALA A 164 -7.46 3.31 0.46
C ALA A 164 -7.14 2.21 1.48
N ASN A 165 -7.24 0.94 1.08
CA ASN A 165 -6.94 -0.21 1.93
C ASN A 165 -5.47 -0.25 2.33
N LEU A 166 -4.55 -0.16 1.37
CA LEU A 166 -3.12 -0.14 1.67
C LEU A 166 -2.71 1.05 2.57
N LEU A 167 -3.28 2.23 2.35
CA LEU A 167 -3.05 3.38 3.23
C LEU A 167 -3.52 3.10 4.66
N SER A 168 -4.73 2.56 4.83
CA SER A 168 -5.29 2.20 6.14
C SER A 168 -4.45 1.14 6.86
N GLU A 169 -4.12 0.03 6.21
CA GLU A 169 -3.35 -1.05 6.83
C GLU A 169 -1.92 -0.59 7.16
N THR A 170 -1.28 0.17 6.28
CA THR A 170 0.04 0.75 6.56
C THR A 170 -0.03 1.71 7.74
N ALA A 171 -1.05 2.57 7.80
CA ALA A 171 -1.27 3.49 8.91
C ALA A 171 -1.55 2.75 10.22
N GLY A 172 -2.35 1.68 10.19
CA GLY A 172 -2.62 0.79 11.32
C GLY A 172 -1.36 0.18 11.88
N TYR A 173 -0.50 -0.36 11.03
CA TYR A 173 0.75 -0.95 11.51
C TYR A 173 1.70 0.11 12.09
N LEU A 174 1.76 1.30 11.49
CA LEU A 174 2.53 2.43 12.04
C LEU A 174 1.95 2.92 13.37
N HIS A 175 0.62 2.94 13.52
CA HIS A 175 -0.08 3.28 14.75
C HIS A 175 0.28 2.31 15.89
N GLU A 176 0.22 1.00 15.64
CA GLU A 176 0.61 -0.03 16.61
C GLU A 176 2.08 0.08 17.04
N LYS A 177 2.94 0.59 16.15
CA LYS A 177 4.36 0.89 16.46
C LYS A 177 4.60 2.23 17.16
N GLY A 178 3.54 2.97 17.48
CA GLY A 178 3.64 4.30 18.10
C GLY A 178 4.10 5.40 17.14
N GLN A 179 4.13 5.15 15.83
CA GLN A 179 4.60 6.10 14.81
C GLN A 179 3.44 7.01 14.34
N TYR A 180 2.73 7.62 15.27
CA TYR A 180 1.48 8.36 15.03
C TYR A 180 1.62 9.52 14.04
N ALA A 181 2.78 10.20 14.01
CA ALA A 181 3.03 11.29 13.07
C ALA A 181 3.07 10.81 11.60
N GLN A 182 3.50 9.57 11.36
CA GLN A 182 3.52 8.96 10.03
C GLN A 182 2.17 8.34 9.68
N ALA A 183 1.46 7.75 10.65
CA ALA A 183 0.16 7.14 10.43
C ALA A 183 -0.93 8.16 10.09
N ARG A 184 -0.94 9.34 10.73
CA ARG A 184 -2.00 10.34 10.58
C ARG A 184 -2.30 10.74 9.13
N PRO A 185 -1.33 11.20 8.31
CA PRO A 185 -1.62 11.61 6.94
C PRO A 185 -2.13 10.46 6.07
N LEU A 186 -1.75 9.22 6.38
CA LEU A 186 -2.21 8.04 5.65
C LEU A 186 -3.69 7.74 5.99
N TYR A 187 -4.08 7.79 7.27
CA TYR A 187 -5.49 7.67 7.66
C TYR A 187 -6.35 8.80 7.09
N GLU A 188 -5.88 10.05 7.14
CA GLU A 188 -6.58 11.20 6.56
C GLU A 188 -6.81 10.99 5.05
N ARG A 189 -5.80 10.49 4.33
CA ARG A 189 -5.92 10.22 2.90
C ARG A 189 -6.83 9.02 2.60
N ALA A 190 -6.73 7.93 3.37
CA ALA A 190 -7.59 6.76 3.20
C ALA A 190 -9.07 7.12 3.41
N LEU A 191 -9.37 7.90 4.46
CA LEU A 191 -10.71 8.42 4.73
C LEU A 191 -11.24 9.24 3.55
N ALA A 192 -10.43 10.16 3.02
CA ALA A 192 -10.83 10.99 1.88
C ALA A 192 -11.17 10.15 0.64
N ILE A 193 -10.38 9.12 0.35
CA ILE A 193 -10.66 8.21 -0.78
C ILE A 193 -11.96 7.44 -0.53
N ARG A 194 -12.17 6.87 0.67
CA ARG A 194 -13.40 6.12 0.98
C ARG A 194 -14.65 7.00 0.94
N GLU A 195 -14.57 8.23 1.44
CA GLU A 195 -15.68 9.20 1.33
C GLU A 195 -16.02 9.52 -0.13
N GLN A 196 -15.00 9.62 -1.00
CA GLN A 196 -15.19 9.89 -2.42
C GLN A 196 -15.81 8.69 -3.16
N LEU A 197 -15.33 7.47 -2.88
CA LEU A 197 -15.77 6.26 -3.58
C LEU A 197 -17.14 5.76 -3.13
N LEU A 198 -17.39 5.77 -1.83
CA LEU A 198 -18.52 5.07 -1.21
C LEU A 198 -19.59 6.04 -0.69
N GLY A 199 -19.24 7.32 -0.59
CA GLY A 199 -20.06 8.33 0.06
C GLY A 199 -19.83 8.43 1.56
N LYS A 200 -20.15 9.59 2.13
CA LYS A 200 -19.84 9.98 3.52
C LYS A 200 -20.54 9.15 4.61
N GLU A 201 -21.59 8.44 4.24
CA GLU A 201 -22.46 7.67 5.14
C GLU A 201 -22.25 6.15 4.99
N HIS A 202 -21.21 5.71 4.27
CA HIS A 202 -20.94 4.29 4.08
C HIS A 202 -20.33 3.65 5.34
N PRO A 203 -20.69 2.41 5.72
CA PRO A 203 -20.13 1.75 6.91
C PRO A 203 -18.59 1.62 6.95
N GLU A 204 -17.92 1.62 5.80
CA GLU A 204 -16.44 1.61 5.74
C GLU A 204 -15.82 2.98 6.03
N VAL A 205 -16.56 4.07 5.80
CA VAL A 205 -16.14 5.41 6.24
C VAL A 205 -16.11 5.47 7.77
N ALA A 206 -17.05 4.80 8.45
CA ALA A 206 -17.05 4.72 9.91
C ALA A 206 -15.80 4.01 10.49
N GLU A 207 -15.25 3.02 9.79
CA GLU A 207 -14.00 2.37 10.19
C GLU A 207 -12.81 3.32 10.08
N SER A 208 -12.70 4.02 8.95
CA SER A 208 -11.64 5.02 8.75
C SER A 208 -11.72 6.18 9.75
N LEU A 209 -12.93 6.60 10.10
CA LEU A 209 -13.18 7.60 11.14
C LEU A 209 -12.75 7.10 12.52
N ASN A 210 -13.06 5.84 12.87
CA ASN A 210 -12.63 5.23 14.11
C ASN A 210 -11.10 5.17 14.22
N ASP A 211 -10.41 4.77 13.16
CA ASP A 211 -8.95 4.67 13.15
C ASP A 211 -8.28 6.03 13.37
N LEU A 212 -8.72 7.05 12.63
CA LEU A 212 -8.20 8.41 12.78
C LEU A 212 -8.51 8.99 14.17
N ALA A 213 -9.71 8.73 14.70
CA ALA A 213 -10.10 9.12 16.05
C ALA A 213 -9.29 8.41 17.13
N SER A 214 -8.94 7.14 16.94
CA SER A 214 -8.06 6.37 17.83
C SER A 214 -6.67 6.99 17.92
N LEU A 215 -6.11 7.40 16.78
CA LEU A 215 -4.86 8.13 16.74
C LEU A 215 -4.94 9.47 17.50
N TYR A 216 -6.04 10.21 17.36
CA TYR A 216 -6.24 11.44 18.14
C TYR A 216 -6.41 11.15 19.64
N HIS A 217 -7.14 10.09 20.01
CA HIS A 217 -7.35 9.67 21.39
C HIS A 217 -6.03 9.32 22.07
N ILE A 218 -5.21 8.46 21.47
CA ILE A 218 -3.93 8.02 22.05
C ILE A 218 -2.90 9.16 22.14
N THR A 219 -3.02 10.18 21.28
CA THR A 219 -2.18 11.38 21.32
C THR A 219 -2.75 12.51 22.19
N GLY A 220 -3.81 12.25 22.96
CA GLY A 220 -4.40 13.22 23.91
C GLY A 220 -5.23 14.33 23.26
N LYS A 221 -5.52 14.22 21.97
CA LYS A 221 -6.27 15.20 21.17
C LYS A 221 -7.77 14.88 21.20
N TYR A 222 -8.33 14.85 22.41
CA TYR A 222 -9.72 14.45 22.62
C TYR A 222 -10.76 15.30 21.87
N PRO A 223 -10.60 16.63 21.76
CA PRO A 223 -11.54 17.46 20.97
C PRO A 223 -11.58 17.10 19.49
N GLN A 224 -10.49 16.56 18.94
CA GLN A 224 -10.43 16.08 17.55
C GLN A 224 -10.98 14.65 17.42
N ALA A 225 -10.74 13.78 18.41
CA ALA A 225 -11.21 12.39 18.39
C ALA A 225 -12.74 12.28 18.52
N LYS A 226 -13.33 13.07 19.43
CA LYS A 226 -14.75 12.98 19.78
C LYS A 226 -15.70 13.07 18.57
N PRO A 227 -15.66 14.13 17.74
CA PRO A 227 -16.61 14.26 16.62
C PRO A 227 -16.45 13.16 15.57
N LEU A 228 -15.24 12.60 15.42
CA LEU A 228 -14.99 11.50 14.47
C LEU A 228 -15.62 10.19 14.95
N TYR A 229 -15.47 9.86 16.24
CA TYR A 229 -16.12 8.69 16.81
C TYR A 229 -17.65 8.82 16.86
N GLU A 230 -18.18 10.00 17.19
CA GLU A 230 -19.62 10.28 17.16
C GLU A 230 -20.17 10.05 15.75
N ARG A 231 -19.51 10.61 14.73
CA ARG A 231 -19.89 10.40 13.34
C ARG A 231 -19.79 8.94 12.91
N ALA A 232 -18.74 8.22 13.32
CA ALA A 232 -18.60 6.80 13.01
C ALA A 232 -19.77 5.98 13.59
N LEU A 233 -20.19 6.30 14.82
CA LEU A 233 -21.33 5.65 15.45
C LEU A 233 -22.65 5.96 14.72
N ASP A 234 -22.89 7.23 14.39
CA ASP A 234 -24.09 7.67 13.68
C ASP A 234 -24.26 6.95 12.34
N ILE A 235 -23.16 6.81 11.57
CA ILE A 235 -23.14 6.08 10.30
C ILE A 235 -23.55 4.63 10.49
N VAL A 236 -22.99 3.95 11.49
CA VAL A 236 -23.26 2.52 11.74
C VAL A 236 -24.69 2.31 12.25
N ASP A 237 -25.18 3.18 13.12
CA ASP A 237 -26.56 3.12 13.62
C ASP A 237 -27.58 3.38 12.49
N ALA A 238 -27.29 4.31 11.58
CA ALA A 238 -28.09 4.55 10.39
C ALA A 238 -28.09 3.36 9.42
N ALA A 239 -26.97 2.67 9.26
CA ALA A 239 -26.86 1.47 8.44
C ALA A 239 -27.66 0.29 9.02
N LEU A 240 -27.51 0.03 10.33
CA LEU A 240 -28.27 -1.01 11.04
C LEU A 240 -29.78 -0.80 11.00
N SER A 241 -30.23 0.45 10.90
CA SER A 241 -31.65 0.79 10.79
C SER A 241 -32.24 0.49 9.41
N LYS A 242 -31.41 0.25 8.39
CA LYS A 242 -31.81 0.06 6.99
C LYS A 242 -31.64 -1.39 6.50
N GLU A 243 -30.86 -2.21 7.20
CA GLU A 243 -30.56 -3.57 6.77
C GLU A 243 -31.40 -4.63 7.51
N GLU A 244 -32.00 -5.55 6.74
CA GLU A 244 -32.63 -6.76 7.28
C GLU A 244 -31.62 -7.94 7.23
N GLU A 245 -31.14 -8.31 8.43
CA GLU A 245 -30.53 -9.58 8.84
C GLU A 245 -29.15 -10.02 8.29
N SER A 246 -28.81 -9.84 7.02
CA SER A 246 -27.61 -10.47 6.40
C SER A 246 -26.25 -9.89 6.82
N ASP A 247 -26.10 -8.56 6.88
CA ASP A 247 -24.82 -7.88 7.20
C ASP A 247 -24.77 -7.29 8.64
N THR A 248 -25.81 -7.56 9.42
CA THR A 248 -25.99 -7.08 10.79
C THR A 248 -24.84 -7.43 11.72
N LYS A 249 -24.23 -8.63 11.59
CA LYS A 249 -23.13 -9.06 12.47
C LYS A 249 -21.88 -8.18 12.31
N LYS A 250 -21.52 -7.81 11.08
CA LYS A 250 -20.36 -6.93 10.80
C LYS A 250 -20.64 -5.53 11.31
N LEU A 251 -21.83 -5.02 11.06
CA LEU A 251 -22.25 -3.71 11.56
C LEU A 251 -22.33 -3.66 13.09
N HIS A 252 -22.83 -4.70 13.75
CA HIS A 252 -22.82 -4.79 15.21
C HIS A 252 -21.41 -4.79 15.79
N LYS A 253 -20.44 -5.44 15.14
CA LYS A 253 -19.02 -5.35 15.53
C LYS A 253 -18.51 -3.91 15.42
N LYS A 254 -18.76 -3.23 14.28
CA LYS A 254 -18.35 -1.82 14.07
C LYS A 254 -19.00 -0.87 15.09
N ARG A 255 -20.27 -1.10 15.43
CA ARG A 255 -21.01 -0.36 16.45
C ARG A 255 -20.36 -0.54 17.83
N ALA A 256 -20.09 -1.78 18.22
CA ALA A 256 -19.46 -2.09 19.49
C ALA A 256 -18.07 -1.43 19.62
N THR A 257 -17.27 -1.45 18.54
CA THR A 257 -15.98 -0.75 18.49
C THR A 257 -16.16 0.75 18.73
N SER A 258 -17.08 1.40 18.00
CA SER A 258 -17.33 2.84 18.13
C SER A 258 -17.78 3.23 19.54
N PHE A 259 -18.69 2.44 20.14
CA PHE A 259 -19.11 2.66 21.53
C PHE A 259 -17.97 2.51 22.54
N ASN A 260 -17.18 1.44 22.43
CA ASN A 260 -16.07 1.19 23.33
C ASN A 260 -15.03 2.32 23.25
N ASN A 261 -14.76 2.80 22.04
CA ASN A 261 -13.86 3.90 21.77
C ASN A 261 -14.35 5.23 22.36
N LEU A 262 -15.64 5.57 22.18
CA LEU A 262 -16.27 6.75 22.80
C LEU A 262 -16.25 6.68 24.32
N GLY A 263 -16.62 5.54 24.91
CA GLY A 263 -16.59 5.34 26.35
C GLY A 263 -15.19 5.52 26.93
N SER A 264 -14.18 4.97 26.25
CA SER A 264 -12.77 5.12 26.62
C SER A 264 -12.32 6.58 26.52
N LEU A 265 -12.70 7.28 25.46
CA LEU A 265 -12.41 8.70 25.26
C LEU A 265 -13.01 9.56 26.37
N HIS A 266 -14.29 9.38 26.71
CA HIS A 266 -14.94 10.14 27.78
C HIS A 266 -14.28 9.92 29.14
N LYS A 267 -13.90 8.67 29.44
CA LYS A 267 -13.14 8.35 30.65
C LYS A 267 -11.79 9.07 30.68
N ALA A 268 -11.04 9.03 29.58
CA ALA A 268 -9.75 9.70 29.47
C ALA A 268 -9.87 11.22 29.59
N GLN A 269 -10.86 11.83 28.93
CA GLN A 269 -11.12 13.26 28.98
C GLN A 269 -11.47 13.72 30.41
N ARG A 270 -12.35 13.00 31.11
CA ARG A 270 -12.71 13.32 32.51
C ARG A 270 -11.48 13.29 33.40
N LEU A 271 -10.68 12.23 33.35
CA LEU A 271 -9.46 12.10 34.15
C LEU A 271 -8.47 13.23 33.86
N PHE A 272 -8.35 13.65 32.59
CA PHE A 272 -7.51 14.77 32.21
C PHE A 272 -8.02 16.10 32.77
N GLU A 273 -9.33 16.33 32.78
CA GLU A 273 -9.94 17.53 33.35
C GLU A 273 -9.79 17.57 34.87
N GLU A 274 -9.96 16.45 35.57
CA GLU A 274 -9.76 16.31 37.02
C GLU A 274 -8.30 16.49 37.45
N ALA A 275 -7.34 16.15 36.58
CA ALA A 275 -5.91 16.29 36.84
C ALA A 275 -5.35 17.69 36.56
N LYS A 276 -6.16 18.63 36.05
CA LYS A 276 -5.71 20.01 35.84
C LYS A 276 -5.48 20.70 37.20
N PRO A 277 -4.31 21.34 37.41
CA PRO A 277 -3.99 22.03 38.64
C PRO A 277 -4.82 23.30 38.87
#